data_AF-A0A7X8CL21-F1
#
_entry.id   AF-A0A7X8CL21-F1
#
_cell.length_a   1.000
_cell.length_b   1.000
_cell.length_c   1.000
_cell.angle_alpha   90.00
_cell.angle_beta   90.00
_cell.angle_gamma   90.00
#
_symmetry.space_group_name_H-M   'P 1'
#
loop_
_entity.id
_entity.type
_entity.pdbx_description
1 polymer ?
#
loop_
_entity_poly.entity_id
_entity_poly.type
_entity_poly.pdbx_seq_one_letter_code
_entity_poly.pdbx_strand_id
1 'polypeptide(L)'
;MNSVFLNEDLRNASRKFAEEIIQTNVYKQFQMTNLAILANKTASSIMNSLRDEQEKLLEISLEREIEESDFVKLNNLQKKANNNQLIRSYFEAEKSLFHLIQALNSEITKLLGFDFALSVMYCDSDDDEEGVWE
;
A
#
# COMPACT_ATOMS: atom_id res chain seq x y z
N MET A 1 0.94 -12.90 -25.42
CA MET A 1 0.95 -11.71 -24.54
C MET A 1 0.59 -10.50 -25.38
N ASN A 2 -0.62 -9.97 -25.25
CA ASN A 2 -0.98 -8.70 -25.90
C ASN A 2 -0.33 -7.57 -25.11
N SER A 3 0.79 -7.02 -25.59
CA SER A 3 1.35 -5.81 -25.00
C SER A 3 0.47 -4.62 -25.36
N VAL A 4 -0.19 -4.05 -24.37
CA VAL A 4 -0.89 -2.77 -24.53
C VAL A 4 0.17 -1.68 -24.63
N PHE A 5 0.35 -1.13 -25.83
CA PHE A 5 1.15 0.08 -26.02
C PHE A 5 0.24 1.30 -25.86
N LEU A 6 0.46 2.09 -24.81
CA LEU A 6 -0.14 3.42 -24.71
C LEU A 6 0.39 4.28 -25.88
N ASN A 7 -0.50 5.04 -26.53
CA ASN A 7 -0.06 6.04 -27.50
C ASN A 7 0.65 7.20 -26.80
N GLU A 8 1.30 8.07 -27.57
CA GLU A 8 2.13 9.14 -27.02
C GLU A 8 1.31 10.14 -26.18
N ASP A 9 0.08 10.41 -26.58
CA ASP A 9 -0.82 11.31 -25.84
C ASP A 9 -1.15 10.77 -24.45
N LEU A 10 -1.48 9.48 -24.33
CA LEU A 10 -1.75 8.83 -23.06
C LEU A 10 -0.49 8.74 -22.18
N ARG A 11 0.69 8.53 -22.78
CA ARG A 11 1.96 8.57 -22.04
C ARG A 11 2.24 9.95 -21.48
N ASN A 12 2.03 11.00 -22.28
CA ASN A 12 2.24 12.38 -21.86
C ASN A 12 1.24 12.80 -20.78
N ALA A 13 -0.04 12.44 -20.93
CA ALA A 13 -1.06 12.67 -19.90
C ALA A 13 -0.71 11.94 -18.59
N SER A 14 -0.29 10.67 -18.67
CA SER A 14 0.13 9.89 -17.51
C SER A 14 1.35 10.49 -16.81
N ARG A 15 2.34 10.97 -17.57
CA ARG A 15 3.53 11.63 -17.00
C ARG A 15 3.14 12.92 -16.29
N LYS A 16 2.34 13.78 -16.93
CA LYS A 16 1.86 15.02 -16.33
C LYS A 16 1.05 14.75 -15.06
N PHE A 17 0.19 13.73 -15.08
CA PHE A 17 -0.56 13.30 -13.90
C PHE A 17 0.37 12.89 -12.74
N ALA A 18 1.39 12.09 -13.01
CA ALA A 18 2.40 11.73 -12.01
C ALA A 18 3.17 12.96 -11.49
N GLU A 19 3.52 13.90 -12.37
CA GLU A 19 4.18 15.15 -12.00
C GLU A 19 3.32 15.99 -11.03
N GLU A 20 2.01 16.09 -11.28
CA GLU A 20 1.12 16.81 -10.37
C GLU A 20 1.03 16.14 -8.99
N ILE A 21 1.01 14.79 -8.94
CA ILE A 21 0.98 14.04 -7.68
C ILE A 21 2.24 14.31 -6.84
N ILE A 22 3.43 14.26 -7.45
CA ILE A 22 4.68 14.49 -6.71
C ILE A 22 4.82 15.93 -6.22
N GLN A 23 4.11 16.87 -6.84
CA GLN A 23 4.08 18.27 -6.40
C GLN A 23 3.13 18.52 -5.22
N THR A 24 2.25 17.59 -4.90
CA THR A 24 1.34 17.73 -3.76
C THR A 24 2.11 17.82 -2.43
N ASN A 25 1.55 18.59 -1.49
CA ASN A 25 2.11 18.69 -0.14
C ASN A 25 2.13 17.33 0.58
N VAL A 26 1.13 16.48 0.31
CA VAL A 26 1.04 15.13 0.89
C VAL A 26 2.23 14.27 0.47
N TYR A 27 2.52 14.21 -0.84
CA TYR A 27 3.66 13.44 -1.35
C TYR A 27 5.00 13.98 -0.84
N LYS A 28 5.17 15.31 -0.86
CA LYS A 28 6.37 15.98 -0.34
C LYS A 28 6.59 15.69 1.14
N GLN A 29 5.53 15.76 1.95
CA GLN A 29 5.60 15.47 3.38
C GLN A 29 6.01 14.02 3.64
N PHE A 30 5.41 13.06 2.91
CA PHE A 30 5.81 11.66 2.98
C PHE A 30 7.30 11.48 2.65
N GLN A 31 7.76 12.04 1.51
CA GLN A 31 9.17 11.98 1.10
C GLN A 31 10.11 12.54 2.17
N MET A 32 9.77 13.71 2.73
CA MET A 32 10.57 14.32 3.80
C MET A 32 10.66 13.43 5.04
N THR A 33 9.53 12.90 5.50
CA THR A 33 9.52 12.01 6.68
C THR A 33 10.25 10.69 6.42
N ASN A 34 10.12 10.13 5.21
CA ASN A 34 10.81 8.91 4.82
C ASN A 34 12.34 9.10 4.83
N LEU A 35 12.82 10.18 4.23
CA LEU A 35 14.25 10.54 4.26
C LEU A 35 14.74 10.76 5.70
N ALA A 36 13.94 11.40 6.56
CA ALA A 36 14.27 11.60 7.96
C ALA A 36 14.38 10.28 8.75
N ILE A 37 13.51 9.29 8.46
CA ILE A 37 13.61 7.94 9.02
C ILE A 37 14.89 7.25 8.58
N LEU A 38 15.20 7.27 7.28
CA LEU A 38 16.40 6.63 6.72
C LEU A 38 17.69 7.24 7.26
N ALA A 39 17.72 8.55 7.48
CA ALA A 39 18.86 9.24 8.08
C ALA A 39 19.01 8.98 9.60
N ASN A 40 17.95 8.56 10.29
CA ASN A 40 17.96 8.31 11.72
C ASN A 40 18.13 6.81 12.03
N LYS A 41 19.32 6.41 12.49
CA LYS A 41 19.65 5.01 12.79
C LYS A 41 18.67 4.34 13.75
N THR A 42 18.25 5.05 14.81
CA THR A 42 17.33 4.48 15.81
C THR A 42 15.95 4.25 15.21
N ALA A 43 15.42 5.23 14.46
CA ALA A 43 14.12 5.11 13.84
C ALA A 43 14.11 4.03 12.75
N SER A 44 15.12 4.03 11.87
CA SER A 44 15.32 3.01 10.85
C SER A 44 15.43 1.61 11.46
N SER A 45 16.18 1.43 12.55
CA SER A 45 16.29 0.14 13.23
C SER A 45 14.96 -0.34 13.79
N ILE A 46 14.14 0.54 14.37
CA ILE A 46 12.80 0.18 14.87
C ILE A 46 11.89 -0.24 13.72
N MET A 47 11.90 0.51 12.61
CA MET A 47 11.10 0.21 11.42
C MET A 47 11.48 -1.13 10.78
N ASN A 48 12.79 -1.42 10.66
CA ASN A 48 13.25 -2.72 10.17
C ASN A 48 12.80 -3.85 11.09
N SER A 49 12.99 -3.70 12.41
CA SER A 49 12.53 -4.71 13.38
C SER A 49 11.02 -4.93 13.35
N LEU A 50 10.22 -3.88 13.11
CA LEU A 50 8.77 -4.01 12.92
C LEU A 50 8.44 -4.87 11.71
N ARG A 51 9.06 -4.57 10.56
CA ARG A 51 8.86 -5.33 9.32
C ARG A 51 9.26 -6.80 9.49
N ASP A 52 10.46 -7.04 10.03
CA ASP A 52 10.99 -8.39 10.19
C ASP A 52 10.10 -9.22 11.15
N GLU A 53 9.53 -8.59 12.19
CA GLU A 53 8.59 -9.28 13.09
C GLU A 53 7.22 -9.54 12.45
N GLN A 54 6.72 -8.63 11.60
CA GLN A 54 5.50 -8.84 10.83
C GLN A 54 5.65 -9.99 9.83
N GLU A 55 6.79 -10.06 9.13
CA GLU A 55 7.12 -11.14 8.20
C GLU A 55 7.17 -12.49 8.93
N LYS A 56 7.84 -12.53 10.09
CA LYS A 56 7.86 -13.72 10.94
C LYS A 56 6.45 -14.16 11.39
N LEU A 57 5.56 -13.23 11.73
CA LEU A 57 4.19 -13.57 12.10
C LEU A 57 3.40 -14.13 10.90
N LEU A 58 3.64 -13.62 9.70
CA LEU A 58 3.07 -14.19 8.47
C LEU A 58 3.58 -15.62 8.26
N GLU A 59 4.87 -15.88 8.45
CA GLU A 59 5.44 -17.24 8.36
C GLU A 59 4.79 -18.19 9.38
N ILE A 60 4.67 -17.77 10.64
CA ILE A 60 4.01 -18.56 11.68
C ILE A 60 2.57 -18.89 11.28
N SER A 61 1.84 -17.92 10.71
CA SER A 61 0.44 -18.10 10.30
C SER A 61 0.23 -19.16 9.22
N LEU A 62 1.27 -19.46 8.44
CA LEU A 62 1.26 -20.51 7.42
C LEU A 62 1.53 -21.90 8.03
N GLU A 63 2.22 -21.97 9.17
CA GLU A 63 2.61 -23.21 9.83
C GLU A 63 1.63 -23.64 10.93
N ARG A 64 1.08 -22.67 11.68
CA ARG A 64 0.16 -22.90 12.79
C ARG A 64 -0.72 -21.69 13.07
N GLU A 65 -1.73 -21.89 13.92
CA GLU A 65 -2.49 -20.77 14.48
C GLU A 65 -1.57 -19.85 15.33
N ILE A 66 -1.76 -18.54 15.17
CA ILE A 66 -1.01 -17.53 15.91
C ILE A 66 -1.58 -17.40 17.32
N GLU A 67 -0.70 -17.34 18.32
CA GLU A 67 -1.07 -17.14 19.72
C GLU A 67 -0.75 -15.72 20.20
N GLU A 68 -1.36 -15.30 21.31
CA GLU A 68 -1.08 -13.98 21.90
C GLU A 68 0.40 -13.79 22.27
N SER A 69 1.07 -14.89 22.63
CA SER A 69 2.50 -14.92 22.96
C SER A 69 3.38 -14.51 21.77
N ASP A 70 2.96 -14.79 20.53
CA ASP A 70 3.67 -14.44 19.31
C ASP A 70 3.67 -12.92 19.08
N PHE A 71 2.64 -12.20 19.55
CA PHE A 71 2.52 -10.75 19.38
C PHE A 71 3.32 -9.93 20.39
N VAL A 72 3.91 -10.53 21.44
CA VAL A 72 4.60 -9.81 22.51
C VAL A 72 5.70 -8.90 21.96
N LYS A 73 6.51 -9.41 21.03
CA LYS A 73 7.61 -8.66 20.43
C LYS A 73 7.10 -7.55 19.51
N LEU A 74 6.09 -7.84 18.69
CA LEU A 74 5.45 -6.83 17.83
C LEU A 74 4.87 -5.68 18.67
N ASN A 75 4.13 -5.99 19.74
CA ASN A 75 3.54 -5.01 20.64
C ASN A 75 4.59 -4.10 21.30
N ASN A 76 5.73 -4.67 21.70
CA ASN A 76 6.84 -3.88 22.25
C ASN A 76 7.49 -2.97 21.21
N LEU A 77 7.63 -3.44 19.96
CA LEU A 77 8.15 -2.63 18.85
C LEU A 77 7.17 -1.51 18.48
N GLN A 78 5.87 -1.77 18.46
CA GLN A 78 4.83 -0.76 18.23
C GLN A 78 4.87 0.32 19.32
N LYS A 79 5.03 -0.04 20.60
CA LYS A 79 5.22 0.95 21.67
C LYS A 79 6.45 1.82 21.45
N LYS A 80 7.58 1.23 21.04
CA LYS A 80 8.81 1.99 20.72
C LYS A 80 8.60 2.94 19.54
N ALA A 81 7.91 2.48 18.50
CA ALA A 81 7.56 3.28 17.33
C ALA A 81 6.65 4.47 17.70
N ASN A 82 5.60 4.22 18.48
CA ASN A 82 4.67 5.26 18.93
C ASN A 82 5.31 6.31 19.85
N ASN A 83 6.37 5.94 20.57
CA ASN A 83 7.15 6.86 21.39
C ASN A 83 8.22 7.64 20.60
N ASN A 84 8.44 7.31 19.33
CA ASN A 84 9.39 8.01 18.47
C ASN A 84 8.65 9.00 17.56
N GLN A 85 8.88 10.31 17.77
CA GLN A 85 8.22 11.37 17.01
C GLN A 85 8.41 11.25 15.50
N LEU A 86 9.62 10.88 15.03
CA LEU A 86 9.88 10.75 13.60
C LEU A 86 9.05 9.63 12.98
N ILE A 87 8.93 8.50 13.68
CA ILE A 87 8.14 7.36 13.21
C ILE A 87 6.65 7.71 13.18
N ARG A 88 6.14 8.40 14.20
CA ARG A 88 4.75 8.88 14.18
C ARG A 88 4.47 9.80 13.00
N SER A 89 5.33 10.78 12.78
CA SER A 89 5.18 11.71 11.65
C SER A 89 5.27 10.98 10.30
N TYR A 90 6.11 9.96 10.19
CA TYR A 90 6.15 9.08 9.02
C TYR A 90 4.82 8.35 8.81
N PHE A 91 4.27 7.69 9.83
CA PHE A 91 3.00 6.97 9.72
C PHE A 91 1.81 7.88 9.38
N GLU A 92 1.78 9.09 9.94
CA GLU A 92 0.77 10.10 9.58
C GLU A 92 0.89 10.53 8.11
N ALA A 93 2.11 10.73 7.61
CA ALA A 93 2.36 11.10 6.23
C ALA A 93 2.05 9.95 5.26
N GLU A 94 2.40 8.72 5.62
CA GLU A 94 2.08 7.49 4.87
C GLU A 94 0.57 7.28 4.76
N LYS A 95 -0.16 7.41 5.88
CA LYS A 95 -1.63 7.35 5.88
C LYS A 95 -2.25 8.42 4.98
N SER A 96 -1.73 9.64 5.04
CA SER A 96 -2.20 10.74 4.19
C SER A 96 -1.94 10.46 2.71
N LEU A 97 -0.77 9.90 2.38
CA LEU A 97 -0.44 9.49 1.01
C LEU A 97 -1.35 8.36 0.52
N PHE A 98 -1.64 7.37 1.36
CA PHE A 98 -2.57 6.30 1.03
C PHE A 98 -3.97 6.85 0.69
N HIS A 99 -4.51 7.78 1.50
CA HIS A 99 -5.79 8.41 1.20
C HIS A 99 -5.77 9.22 -0.11
N LEU A 100 -4.67 9.92 -0.41
CA LEU A 100 -4.50 10.63 -1.69
C LEU A 100 -4.58 9.64 -2.86
N ILE A 101 -3.86 8.51 -2.77
CA ILE A 101 -3.86 7.49 -3.82
C ILE A 101 -5.28 6.89 -3.99
N GLN A 102 -5.99 6.59 -2.91
CA GLN A 102 -7.37 6.12 -2.98
C GLN A 102 -8.31 7.13 -3.65
N ALA A 103 -8.19 8.41 -3.32
CA ALA A 103 -8.99 9.47 -3.93
C ALA A 103 -8.70 9.60 -5.43
N LEU A 104 -7.42 9.54 -5.82
CA LEU A 104 -6.99 9.57 -7.22
C LEU A 104 -7.52 8.36 -8.01
N ASN A 105 -7.43 7.16 -7.44
CA ASN A 105 -7.98 5.95 -8.07
C ASN A 105 -9.49 6.07 -8.27
N SER A 106 -10.22 6.53 -7.25
CA SER A 106 -11.67 6.77 -7.37
C SER A 106 -12.00 7.77 -8.49
N GLU A 107 -11.21 8.82 -8.62
CA GLU A 107 -11.41 9.84 -9.66
C GLU A 107 -11.09 9.30 -11.06
N ILE A 108 -10.00 8.56 -11.22
CA ILE A 108 -9.65 7.88 -12.48
C ILE A 108 -10.76 6.90 -12.89
N THR A 109 -11.24 6.08 -11.96
CA THR A 109 -12.34 5.13 -12.18
C THR A 109 -13.59 5.85 -12.68
N LYS A 110 -13.96 7.01 -12.09
CA LYS A 110 -15.09 7.82 -12.56
C LYS A 110 -14.87 8.37 -13.97
N LEU A 111 -13.67 8.88 -14.27
CA LEU A 111 -13.34 9.46 -15.57
C LEU A 111 -13.34 8.42 -16.68
N LEU A 112 -12.89 7.20 -16.39
CA LEU A 112 -12.84 6.11 -17.36
C LEU A 112 -14.18 5.38 -17.50
N GLY A 113 -15.06 5.49 -16.52
CA GLY A 113 -16.38 4.84 -16.53
C GLY A 113 -16.32 3.33 -16.25
N PHE A 114 -15.17 2.81 -15.81
CA PHE A 114 -15.01 1.43 -15.36
C PHE A 114 -13.98 1.36 -14.22
N ASP A 115 -14.16 0.40 -13.32
CA ASP A 115 -13.29 0.21 -12.17
C ASP A 115 -12.28 -0.91 -12.44
N PHE A 116 -11.00 -0.55 -12.52
CA PHE A 116 -9.93 -1.54 -12.68
C PHE A 116 -9.91 -2.58 -11.56
N ALA A 117 -10.23 -2.20 -10.32
CA ALA A 117 -10.24 -3.12 -9.19
C ALA A 117 -11.42 -4.10 -9.25
N LEU A 118 -12.56 -3.69 -9.81
CA LEU A 118 -13.72 -4.58 -10.00
C LEU A 118 -13.62 -5.42 -11.27
N SER A 119 -12.90 -4.94 -12.30
CA SER A 119 -12.75 -5.67 -13.56
C SER A 119 -11.97 -6.99 -13.44
N VAL A 120 -11.20 -7.18 -12.37
CA VAL A 120 -10.51 -8.45 -12.07
C VAL A 120 -11.47 -9.47 -11.43
N MET A 121 -12.50 -9.02 -10.72
CA MET A 121 -13.47 -9.91 -10.05
C MET A 121 -14.47 -10.57 -11.01
N TYR A 122 -14.61 -10.05 -12.24
CA TYR A 122 -15.51 -10.60 -13.26
C TYR A 122 -14.85 -11.64 -14.18
N CYS A 123 -13.57 -11.97 -13.99
CA CYS A 123 -12.92 -13.04 -14.77
C CYS A 123 -13.12 -14.45 -14.18
N ASP A 124 -13.68 -14.57 -12.98
CA ASP A 124 -13.90 -15.87 -12.30
C ASP A 124 -15.40 -16.27 -12.25
N SER A 125 -16.30 -15.54 -12.92
CA SER A 125 -17.76 -15.76 -12.82
C SER A 125 -18.44 -16.32 -14.07
N ASP A 126 -17.70 -16.78 -15.07
CA ASP A 126 -18.26 -17.33 -16.32
C ASP A 126 -17.88 -18.81 -16.58
N ASP A 127 -17.53 -19.59 -15.54
CA ASP A 127 -17.21 -21.03 -15.66
C ASP A 127 -18.02 -21.93 -14.69
N ASP A 128 -19.26 -21.56 -14.35
CA ASP A 128 -20.19 -22.42 -13.59
C ASP A 128 -21.62 -22.45 -14.19
N GLU A 129 -21.74 -22.50 -15.52
CA GLU A 129 -22.95 -23.03 -16.18
C GLU A 129 -22.65 -24.35 -16.92
N GLU A 130 -22.21 -25.37 -16.17
CA GLU A 130 -22.53 -26.77 -16.50
C GLU A 130 -23.65 -27.25 -15.56
N GLY A 131 -24.81 -27.54 -16.17
CA GLY A 131 -26.08 -27.72 -15.48
C GLY A 131 -26.30 -29.06 -14.79
N VAL A 132 -27.46 -29.19 -14.15
CA VAL A 132 -28.16 -30.45 -13.84
C VAL A 132 -29.66 -30.20 -13.60
N TRP A 133 -30.46 -30.69 -14.57
CA TRP A 133 -31.76 -31.40 -14.50
C TRP A 133 -32.93 -30.93 -13.61
N GLU A 134 -34.05 -30.58 -14.25
CA GLU A 134 -35.27 -31.44 -14.37
C GLU A 134 -35.98 -31.21 -15.71
#